data_AF-A0A136JQR5-F1
#
_entry.id   AF-A0A136JQR5-F1
#
_cell.length_a   1.000
_cell.length_b   1.000
_cell.length_c   1.000
_cell.angle_alpha   90.00
_cell.angle_beta   90.00
_cell.angle_gamma   90.00
#
_symmetry.space_group_name_H-M   'P 1'
#
loop_
_entity.id
_entity.type
_entity.pdbx_description
1 polymer ?
#
loop_
_entity_poly.entity_id
_entity_poly.type
_entity_poly.pdbx_seq_one_letter_code
_entity_poly.pdbx_strand_id
1 'polypeptide(L)'
;MNHITNIFTIFFFILTLFTLTPNTTNAQSFTTNDFITTWDTENTGTSANNQITIPGTGAGYSYSIYWESLSSSTATGTIATSTSASQTITFPEPGEYKVAIKGTYPRLFFFNNGDKLKILTVEQWGSNLWTSMAGAFYGCANLTVPATDAPDLSGVTGTTPSISSMFRGATSFNQSINHWVITSNIRDLGSMFRDATSFNQPLDNWNISHITNFSYMFDGATSFNQDITGWDTSNVTTMRSMFSNATAFDQDLSTWDVSSATPSSTPVFMNGLENMFFNAGLSQSNLDSTLTAWSGQSLNQNVPFHLGLKTYSQTGQSALNVLRNTYNWTITEQYQATYEEGNGYTLSGTTTQTHVSHGSTTTPVEVIPDDNCVFEGWSDDITTNPRTDTLTDNLTVTPIVTCHTNSSGSSAKTRHQKLLEYGNTAEAEAVKDKCLNPTNSNTSSLETAITTITTLATNPVITNNPQTRQQLISILQQLVQILEVVRG
;
A
#
# COMPACT_ATOMS: atom_id res chain seq x y z
N MET A 1 100.54 16.15 23.10
CA MET A 1 99.64 15.22 23.82
C MET A 1 98.23 15.54 23.35
N ASN A 2 97.86 15.07 22.16
CA ASN A 2 97.23 13.77 21.86
C ASN A 2 95.83 13.63 22.46
N HIS A 3 94.84 13.75 21.56
CA HIS A 3 93.52 13.11 21.49
C HIS A 3 92.58 13.33 22.69
N ILE A 4 91.36 13.83 22.55
CA ILE A 4 90.29 13.38 21.64
C ILE A 4 89.36 14.57 21.33
N THR A 5 89.00 14.67 20.06
CA THR A 5 88.18 15.70 19.41
C THR A 5 86.71 15.23 19.29
N ASN A 6 85.79 16.19 19.14
CA ASN A 6 84.36 16.08 18.78
C ASN A 6 83.42 15.71 19.95
N ILE A 7 82.43 16.53 20.33
CA ILE A 7 81.32 16.99 19.47
C ILE A 7 80.89 18.42 19.89
N PHE A 8 80.92 19.36 18.93
CA PHE A 8 80.30 20.69 18.98
C PHE A 8 79.19 20.73 17.90
N THR A 9 77.99 21.14 18.29
CA THR A 9 77.03 22.03 17.59
C THR A 9 76.81 21.92 16.07
N ILE A 10 75.59 21.55 15.62
CA ILE A 10 74.98 21.92 14.31
C ILE A 10 73.44 21.89 14.50
N PHE A 11 72.73 23.03 14.63
CA PHE A 11 72.15 23.92 13.62
C PHE A 11 71.21 23.28 12.56
N PHE A 12 70.09 23.97 12.33
CA PHE A 12 68.94 23.68 11.48
C PHE A 12 69.28 23.52 9.97
N PHE A 13 68.34 22.92 9.22
CA PHE A 13 68.21 22.75 7.76
C PHE A 13 68.91 21.55 7.09
N ILE A 14 68.13 20.54 6.66
CA ILE A 14 67.79 20.31 5.24
C ILE A 14 66.71 19.20 5.14
N LEU A 15 65.64 19.57 4.44
CA LEU A 15 64.55 18.76 3.92
C LEU A 15 65.08 17.74 2.90
N THR A 16 64.37 16.61 2.77
CA THR A 16 64.48 15.55 1.73
C THR A 16 65.55 14.47 1.94
N LEU A 17 65.08 13.25 2.26
CA LEU A 17 65.60 12.04 1.63
C LEU A 17 64.57 10.90 1.71
N PHE A 18 63.98 10.61 0.54
CA PHE A 18 63.44 9.34 0.07
C PHE A 18 62.29 8.66 0.83
N THR A 19 61.11 9.03 0.37
CA THR A 19 59.94 8.18 0.15
C THR A 19 60.27 6.71 -0.15
N LEU A 20 59.84 5.81 0.73
CA LEU A 20 59.26 4.55 0.27
C LEU A 20 57.80 4.85 -0.08
N THR A 21 57.57 5.38 -1.29
CA THR A 21 56.23 5.36 -1.85
C THR A 21 55.84 3.89 -1.99
N PRO A 22 54.77 3.39 -1.34
CA PRO A 22 54.06 2.29 -1.96
C PRO A 22 53.61 2.81 -3.32
N ASN A 23 53.74 2.03 -4.37
CA ASN A 23 53.18 2.33 -5.70
C ASN A 23 51.70 2.75 -5.54
N THR A 24 51.42 4.05 -5.46
CA THR A 24 50.07 4.63 -5.41
C THR A 24 49.91 5.58 -6.59
N THR A 25 49.80 5.05 -7.80
CA THR A 25 49.62 5.87 -9.00
C THR A 25 48.32 5.58 -9.74
N ASN A 26 47.21 5.22 -9.06
CA ASN A 26 45.96 4.94 -9.82
C ASN A 26 44.61 5.32 -9.17
N ALA A 27 44.54 6.03 -8.05
CA ALA A 27 43.25 6.35 -7.43
C ALA A 27 43.09 7.83 -7.01
N GLN A 28 43.54 8.80 -7.81
CA GLN A 28 43.41 10.23 -7.45
C GLN A 28 42.55 11.07 -8.39
N SER A 29 41.70 10.44 -9.20
CA SER A 29 40.78 11.14 -10.09
C SER A 29 39.66 10.22 -10.55
N PHE A 30 38.57 10.80 -11.02
CA PHE A 30 37.50 10.09 -11.72
C PHE A 30 37.93 9.70 -13.14
N THR A 31 37.56 8.49 -13.57
CA THR A 31 37.77 7.99 -14.94
C THR A 31 36.49 7.42 -15.51
N THR A 32 36.43 7.25 -16.83
CA THR A 32 35.29 6.65 -17.55
C THR A 32 35.07 5.17 -17.21
N ASN A 33 36.04 4.51 -16.58
CA ASN A 33 35.93 3.11 -16.19
C ASN A 33 35.36 2.93 -14.77
N ASP A 34 35.26 4.02 -14.00
CA ASP A 34 34.84 3.96 -12.61
C ASP A 34 33.32 3.82 -12.50
N PHE A 35 32.84 3.10 -11.49
CA PHE A 35 31.45 3.21 -11.06
C PHE A 35 31.32 4.44 -10.16
N ILE A 36 30.54 5.44 -10.58
CA ILE A 36 30.48 6.76 -9.95
C ILE A 36 29.08 7.03 -9.42
N THR A 37 29.01 7.44 -8.17
CA THR A 37 27.77 7.77 -7.45
C THR A 37 27.90 9.08 -6.68
N THR A 38 26.79 9.72 -6.37
CA THR A 38 26.76 10.81 -5.38
C THR A 38 25.93 10.42 -4.17
N TRP A 39 26.32 10.97 -3.03
CA TRP A 39 25.75 10.66 -1.73
C TRP A 39 25.63 11.93 -0.90
N ASP A 40 24.63 11.96 -0.03
CA ASP A 40 24.48 12.94 1.04
C ASP A 40 24.54 12.20 2.39
N THR A 41 25.56 12.51 3.19
CA THR A 41 25.80 11.84 4.46
C THR A 41 24.80 12.24 5.55
N GLU A 42 24.10 13.37 5.36
CA GLU A 42 23.12 13.95 6.28
C GLU A 42 21.75 13.27 6.19
N ASN A 43 21.47 12.61 5.06
CA ASN A 43 20.27 11.80 4.90
C ASN A 43 20.22 10.63 5.89
N THR A 44 19.01 10.23 6.29
CA THR A 44 18.81 9.14 7.25
C THR A 44 19.46 7.83 6.77
N GLY A 45 20.26 7.22 7.63
CA GLY A 45 20.90 5.93 7.36
C GLY A 45 21.42 5.28 8.63
N THR A 46 22.13 4.17 8.46
CA THR A 46 22.73 3.40 9.57
C THR A 46 24.09 3.92 10.00
N SER A 47 24.86 4.53 9.08
CA SER A 47 26.16 5.14 9.39
C SER A 47 26.00 6.56 9.94
N ALA A 48 27.06 7.07 10.60
CA ALA A 48 27.07 8.41 11.17
C ALA A 48 26.86 9.52 10.12
N ASN A 49 26.54 10.73 10.56
CA ASN A 49 26.19 11.85 9.67
C ASN A 49 27.35 12.38 8.82
N ASN A 50 28.59 11.95 9.07
CA ASN A 50 29.76 12.21 8.21
C ASN A 50 30.27 10.91 7.57
N GLN A 51 29.41 9.90 7.43
CA GLN A 51 29.76 8.60 6.88
C GLN A 51 28.75 8.13 5.84
N ILE A 52 29.23 7.27 4.95
CA ILE A 52 28.39 6.34 4.18
C ILE A 52 28.97 4.94 4.29
N THR A 53 28.14 3.94 4.08
CA THR A 53 28.54 2.55 3.87
C THR A 53 28.12 2.13 2.48
N ILE A 54 29.10 1.85 1.62
CA ILE A 54 28.86 1.23 0.32
C ILE A 54 28.57 -0.27 0.57
N PRO A 55 27.36 -0.77 0.23
CA PRO A 55 26.92 -2.09 0.65
C PRO A 55 27.23 -3.17 -0.40
N GLY A 56 27.92 -4.23 0.00
CA GLY A 56 28.07 -5.44 -0.80
C GLY A 56 27.64 -6.69 -0.03
N THR A 57 27.62 -7.83 -0.72
CA THR A 57 27.42 -9.15 -0.13
C THR A 57 28.18 -10.24 -0.89
N GLY A 58 28.52 -11.34 -0.21
CA GLY A 58 29.30 -12.44 -0.80
C GLY A 58 30.79 -12.13 -0.93
N ALA A 59 31.44 -12.73 -1.94
CA ALA A 59 32.88 -12.65 -2.17
C ALA A 59 33.20 -12.06 -3.56
N GLY A 60 34.49 -11.95 -3.90
CA GLY A 60 34.96 -11.49 -5.21
C GLY A 60 35.27 -9.99 -5.30
N TYR A 61 35.38 -9.32 -4.16
CA TYR A 61 35.68 -7.89 -4.08
C TYR A 61 37.19 -7.65 -4.10
N SER A 62 37.61 -6.69 -4.92
CA SER A 62 38.97 -6.17 -4.95
C SER A 62 38.92 -4.79 -5.58
N TYR A 63 38.56 -3.79 -4.77
CA TYR A 63 38.30 -2.43 -5.24
C TYR A 63 38.92 -1.39 -4.31
N SER A 64 39.26 -0.24 -4.88
CA SER A 64 39.65 0.96 -4.17
C SER A 64 38.59 2.04 -4.34
N ILE A 65 38.61 3.04 -3.48
CA ILE A 65 37.65 4.14 -3.52
C ILE A 65 38.40 5.46 -3.65
N TYR A 66 37.86 6.34 -4.49
CA TYR A 66 38.21 7.75 -4.55
C TYR A 66 36.96 8.59 -4.29
N TRP A 67 37.07 9.67 -3.53
CA TRP A 67 35.96 10.58 -3.28
C TRP A 67 36.38 12.04 -3.29
N GLU A 68 35.44 12.89 -3.66
CA GLU A 68 35.54 14.36 -3.61
C GLU A 68 34.29 14.93 -2.94
N SER A 69 34.45 15.99 -2.14
CA SER A 69 33.34 16.77 -1.60
C SER A 69 32.73 17.66 -2.68
N LEU A 70 31.40 17.70 -2.77
CA LEU A 70 30.71 18.60 -3.71
C LEU A 70 30.64 20.05 -3.21
N SER A 71 30.85 20.28 -1.91
CA SER A 71 30.88 21.62 -1.30
C SER A 71 32.30 22.20 -1.16
N SER A 72 33.34 21.39 -1.39
CA SER A 72 34.74 21.81 -1.26
C SER A 72 35.65 21.14 -2.29
N SER A 73 36.16 21.93 -3.24
CA SER A 73 37.01 21.46 -4.34
C SER A 73 38.39 20.95 -3.90
N THR A 74 38.76 21.10 -2.63
CA THR A 74 40.03 20.60 -2.08
C THR A 74 39.86 19.39 -1.18
N ALA A 75 38.64 19.12 -0.70
CA ALA A 75 38.37 17.99 0.19
C ALA A 75 38.18 16.73 -0.64
N THR A 76 39.23 15.92 -0.71
CA THR A 76 39.26 14.65 -1.44
C THR A 76 39.91 13.56 -0.60
N GLY A 77 39.69 12.30 -0.94
CA GLY A 77 40.35 11.19 -0.25
C GLY A 77 40.31 9.89 -1.01
N THR A 78 41.14 8.96 -0.55
CA THR A 78 41.30 7.62 -1.12
C THR A 78 41.23 6.57 -0.05
N ILE A 79 40.54 5.46 -0.35
CA ILE A 79 40.67 4.22 0.43
C ILE A 79 41.42 3.23 -0.45
N ALA A 80 42.51 2.68 0.10
CA ALA A 80 43.31 1.65 -0.55
C ALA A 80 42.47 0.40 -0.84
N THR A 81 42.98 -0.50 -1.68
CA THR A 81 42.24 -1.69 -2.12
C THR A 81 41.71 -2.49 -0.93
N SER A 82 40.40 -2.70 -0.93
CA SER A 82 39.64 -3.51 0.01
C SER A 82 39.15 -4.78 -0.67
N THR A 83 39.15 -5.89 0.08
CA THR A 83 38.54 -7.17 -0.32
C THR A 83 37.23 -7.44 0.43
N SER A 84 36.79 -6.48 1.27
CA SER A 84 35.52 -6.56 1.98
C SER A 84 34.36 -6.22 1.07
N ALA A 85 33.25 -6.96 1.20
CA ALA A 85 32.05 -6.72 0.42
C ALA A 85 31.46 -5.32 0.66
N SER A 86 31.38 -4.92 1.93
CA SER A 86 30.93 -3.59 2.34
C SER A 86 32.09 -2.75 2.87
N GLN A 87 32.03 -1.45 2.62
CA GLN A 87 33.04 -0.50 3.07
C GLN A 87 32.39 0.78 3.59
N THR A 88 32.68 1.11 4.86
CA THR A 88 32.31 2.41 5.44
C THR A 88 33.39 3.43 5.12
N ILE A 89 32.97 4.61 4.70
CA ILE A 89 33.79 5.79 4.43
C ILE A 89 33.46 6.83 5.48
N THR A 90 34.49 7.40 6.10
CA THR A 90 34.34 8.57 6.98
C THR A 90 34.88 9.79 6.28
N PHE A 91 34.03 10.81 6.14
CA PHE A 91 34.35 12.09 5.55
C PHE A 91 34.73 13.12 6.63
N PRO A 92 35.45 14.19 6.25
CA PRO A 92 35.86 15.22 7.21
C PRO A 92 34.68 15.88 7.92
N GLU A 93 33.60 16.16 7.18
CA GLU A 93 32.39 16.83 7.66
C GLU A 93 31.14 16.15 7.08
N PRO A 94 29.94 16.38 7.63
CA PRO A 94 28.70 16.04 6.95
C PRO A 94 28.52 16.81 5.63
N GLY A 95 27.86 16.20 4.65
CA GLY A 95 27.42 16.84 3.41
C GLY A 95 27.43 15.91 2.20
N GLU A 96 27.50 16.50 1.01
CA GLU A 96 27.44 15.78 -0.25
C GLU A 96 28.83 15.40 -0.80
N TYR A 97 28.93 14.17 -1.29
CA TYR A 97 30.16 13.56 -1.79
C TYR A 97 29.93 12.81 -3.09
N LYS A 98 30.87 12.97 -4.03
CA LYS A 98 31.00 12.14 -5.22
C LYS A 98 32.00 11.02 -4.96
N VAL A 99 31.61 9.80 -5.25
CA VAL A 99 32.34 8.58 -4.89
C VAL A 99 32.53 7.70 -6.11
N ALA A 100 33.78 7.33 -6.38
CA ALA A 100 34.16 6.37 -7.41
C ALA A 100 34.66 5.07 -6.80
N ILE A 101 34.09 3.97 -7.28
CA ILE A 101 34.58 2.61 -7.01
C ILE A 101 35.41 2.16 -8.20
N LYS A 102 36.65 1.72 -7.92
CA LYS A 102 37.66 1.34 -8.91
C LYS A 102 38.12 -0.09 -8.69
N GLY A 103 38.06 -0.93 -9.72
CA GLY A 103 38.44 -2.34 -9.64
C GLY A 103 37.22 -3.25 -9.65
N THR A 104 37.31 -4.41 -8.99
CA THR A 104 36.26 -5.44 -9.02
C THR A 104 35.26 -5.20 -7.89
N TYR A 105 34.06 -4.75 -8.24
CA TYR A 105 32.93 -4.56 -7.32
C TYR A 105 31.70 -5.32 -7.82
N PRO A 106 31.67 -6.65 -7.66
CA PRO A 106 30.80 -7.52 -8.45
C PRO A 106 29.30 -7.37 -8.12
N ARG A 107 28.96 -6.84 -6.94
CA ARG A 107 27.58 -6.73 -6.47
C ARG A 107 27.39 -5.57 -5.49
N LEU A 108 26.51 -4.65 -5.84
CA LEU A 108 25.89 -3.69 -4.92
C LEU A 108 24.66 -4.35 -4.28
N PHE A 109 24.43 -4.19 -2.98
CA PHE A 109 23.34 -4.91 -2.30
C PHE A 109 22.73 -4.12 -1.13
N PHE A 110 21.92 -3.10 -1.41
CA PHE A 110 21.17 -2.41 -0.36
C PHE A 110 20.10 -3.30 0.29
N PHE A 111 19.31 -4.00 -0.54
CA PHE A 111 18.25 -4.90 -0.07
C PHE A 111 17.34 -4.29 1.01
N ASN A 112 16.94 -3.04 0.84
CA ASN A 112 16.14 -2.25 1.79
C ASN A 112 16.80 -2.01 3.17
N ASN A 113 18.13 -2.05 3.25
CA ASN A 113 18.89 -1.85 4.49
C ASN A 113 19.98 -0.78 4.33
N GLY A 114 20.69 -0.49 5.42
CA GLY A 114 21.87 0.36 5.41
C GLY A 114 21.58 1.82 5.06
N ASP A 115 22.48 2.42 4.29
CA ASP A 115 22.46 3.83 3.93
C ASP A 115 21.69 4.12 2.63
N LYS A 116 20.64 3.34 2.35
CA LYS A 116 19.86 3.39 1.10
C LYS A 116 19.27 4.76 0.76
N LEU A 117 19.03 5.63 1.74
CA LEU A 117 18.53 7.00 1.50
C LEU A 117 19.67 8.02 1.35
N LYS A 118 20.91 7.64 1.65
CA LYS A 118 22.09 8.50 1.49
C LYS A 118 22.58 8.53 0.04
N ILE A 119 22.37 7.48 -0.75
CA ILE A 119 22.70 7.50 -2.18
C ILE A 119 21.69 8.38 -2.93
N LEU A 120 22.21 9.33 -3.72
CA LEU A 120 21.41 10.28 -4.49
C LEU A 120 21.41 9.92 -5.97
N THR A 121 22.59 9.63 -6.53
CA THR A 121 22.72 9.37 -7.97
C THR A 121 23.66 8.22 -8.32
N VAL A 122 23.37 7.57 -9.44
CA VAL A 122 24.39 6.86 -10.24
C VAL A 122 24.73 7.74 -11.44
N GLU A 123 25.93 8.32 -11.41
CA GLU A 123 26.45 9.22 -12.44
C GLU A 123 27.07 8.46 -13.62
N GLN A 124 27.63 7.29 -13.35
CA GLN A 124 28.32 6.48 -14.35
C GLN A 124 28.40 5.02 -13.88
N TRP A 125 28.11 4.08 -14.78
CA TRP A 125 28.27 2.64 -14.52
C TRP A 125 29.73 2.19 -14.63
N GLY A 126 30.45 2.76 -15.60
CA GLY A 126 31.83 2.44 -15.88
C GLY A 126 32.01 1.04 -16.48
N SER A 127 33.21 0.48 -16.32
CA SER A 127 33.56 -0.84 -16.86
C SER A 127 33.41 -1.97 -15.83
N ASN A 128 32.68 -1.72 -14.74
CA ASN A 128 32.52 -2.72 -13.68
C ASN A 128 31.65 -3.88 -14.18
N LEU A 129 32.18 -5.10 -14.10
CA LEU A 129 31.49 -6.32 -14.50
C LEU A 129 30.57 -6.79 -13.35
N TRP A 130 29.26 -6.63 -13.53
CA TRP A 130 28.28 -6.97 -12.51
C TRP A 130 27.92 -8.46 -12.58
N THR A 131 28.14 -9.18 -11.48
CA THR A 131 27.76 -10.60 -11.38
C THR A 131 26.36 -10.77 -10.82
N SER A 132 25.81 -9.73 -10.16
CA SER A 132 24.40 -9.63 -9.81
C SER A 132 24.02 -8.18 -9.52
N MET A 133 22.81 -7.79 -9.94
CA MET A 133 22.15 -6.55 -9.51
C MET A 133 20.91 -6.83 -8.65
N ALA A 134 20.72 -8.08 -8.22
CA ALA A 134 19.55 -8.47 -7.46
C ALA A 134 19.55 -7.76 -6.09
N GLY A 135 18.54 -6.92 -5.88
CA GLY A 135 18.39 -6.06 -4.70
C GLY A 135 19.34 -4.87 -4.60
N ALA A 136 20.03 -4.50 -5.69
CA ALA A 136 21.09 -3.50 -5.68
C ALA A 136 20.63 -2.16 -5.10
N PHE A 137 19.53 -1.58 -5.59
CA PHE A 137 18.96 -0.29 -5.15
C PHE A 137 17.59 -0.44 -4.46
N TYR A 138 17.29 -1.61 -3.92
CA TYR A 138 16.04 -1.83 -3.20
C TYR A 138 15.93 -0.86 -2.01
N GLY A 139 14.91 0.01 -2.05
CA GLY A 139 14.55 0.96 -1.01
C GLY A 139 15.30 2.29 -1.11
N CYS A 140 16.05 2.51 -2.19
CA CYS A 140 16.77 3.76 -2.43
C CYS A 140 15.81 4.84 -2.93
N ALA A 141 14.96 5.35 -2.04
CA ALA A 141 13.87 6.27 -2.38
C ALA A 141 14.33 7.60 -2.99
N ASN A 142 15.56 8.04 -2.67
CA ASN A 142 16.16 9.29 -3.18
C ASN A 142 16.93 9.11 -4.50
N LEU A 143 17.07 7.87 -4.98
CA LEU A 143 17.93 7.58 -6.13
C LEU A 143 17.38 8.15 -7.44
N THR A 144 18.27 8.78 -8.20
CA THR A 144 18.12 9.03 -9.64
C THR A 144 19.31 8.48 -10.42
N VAL A 145 19.16 8.21 -11.71
CA VAL A 145 20.24 7.65 -12.55
C VAL A 145 20.47 8.52 -13.79
N PRO A 146 21.18 9.65 -13.66
CA PRO A 146 21.53 10.51 -14.81
C PRO A 146 22.56 9.87 -15.76
N ALA A 147 23.19 8.77 -15.36
CA ALA A 147 24.16 8.04 -16.17
C ALA A 147 23.66 7.76 -17.60
N THR A 148 24.49 8.12 -18.59
CA THR A 148 24.22 7.87 -20.02
C THR A 148 24.79 6.54 -20.50
N ASP A 149 25.74 5.96 -19.77
CA ASP A 149 26.24 4.62 -20.02
C ASP A 149 25.30 3.56 -19.41
N ALA A 150 25.65 2.27 -19.54
CA ALA A 150 24.85 1.15 -19.06
C ALA A 150 25.73 0.18 -18.26
N PRO A 151 25.16 -0.54 -17.27
CA PRO A 151 25.90 -1.54 -16.54
C PRO A 151 26.27 -2.72 -17.44
N ASP A 152 27.50 -3.24 -17.32
CA ASP A 152 27.87 -4.50 -17.95
C ASP A 152 27.28 -5.68 -17.16
N LEU A 153 26.14 -6.19 -17.65
CA LEU A 153 25.43 -7.33 -17.08
C LEU A 153 25.86 -8.68 -17.67
N SER A 154 26.94 -8.74 -18.46
CA SER A 154 27.45 -10.01 -19.02
C SER A 154 28.00 -10.95 -17.94
N GLY A 155 28.34 -10.41 -16.77
CA GLY A 155 28.77 -11.18 -15.60
C GLY A 155 27.63 -11.89 -14.85
N VAL A 156 26.35 -11.53 -15.10
CA VAL A 156 25.19 -12.13 -14.44
C VAL A 156 24.97 -13.54 -14.98
N THR A 157 25.62 -14.50 -14.32
CA THR A 157 25.67 -15.91 -14.70
C THR A 157 25.36 -16.78 -13.48
N GLY A 158 25.06 -18.06 -13.71
CA GLY A 158 24.81 -19.03 -12.64
C GLY A 158 23.58 -19.88 -12.89
N THR A 159 23.10 -20.56 -11.84
CA THR A 159 21.92 -21.43 -11.90
C THR A 159 20.60 -20.66 -11.85
N THR A 160 20.58 -19.50 -11.21
CA THR A 160 19.42 -18.59 -11.15
C THR A 160 19.84 -17.12 -11.36
N PRO A 161 20.37 -16.78 -12.56
CA PRO A 161 20.84 -15.44 -12.89
C PRO A 161 19.68 -14.44 -12.90
N SER A 162 19.77 -13.44 -12.03
CA SER A 162 18.66 -12.53 -11.70
C SER A 162 19.17 -11.12 -11.42
N ILE A 163 18.39 -10.15 -11.87
CA ILE A 163 18.51 -8.73 -11.45
C ILE A 163 17.23 -8.28 -10.73
N SER A 164 16.50 -9.24 -10.15
CA SER A 164 15.25 -9.02 -9.41
C SER A 164 15.38 -7.97 -8.31
N SER A 165 14.29 -7.25 -8.05
CA SER A 165 14.21 -6.22 -7.01
C SER A 165 15.27 -5.10 -7.12
N MET A 166 15.93 -4.91 -8.27
CA MET A 166 16.99 -3.91 -8.42
C MET A 166 16.52 -2.51 -8.02
N PHE A 167 15.35 -2.06 -8.47
CA PHE A 167 14.77 -0.74 -8.20
C PHE A 167 13.51 -0.81 -7.35
N ARG A 168 13.32 -1.90 -6.60
CA ARG A 168 12.15 -2.03 -5.73
C ARG A 168 12.12 -0.85 -4.74
N GLY A 169 11.00 -0.16 -4.57
CA GLY A 169 10.84 0.97 -3.67
C GLY A 169 11.76 2.17 -3.95
N ALA A 170 12.37 2.25 -5.14
CA ALA A 170 13.12 3.44 -5.57
C ALA A 170 12.12 4.49 -6.08
N THR A 171 11.39 5.13 -5.16
CA THR A 171 10.21 5.95 -5.48
C THR A 171 10.50 7.19 -6.33
N SER A 172 11.73 7.72 -6.33
CA SER A 172 12.14 8.87 -7.17
C SER A 172 12.75 8.46 -8.51
N PHE A 173 12.99 7.16 -8.74
CA PHE A 173 13.63 6.68 -9.96
C PHE A 173 12.67 6.77 -11.16
N ASN A 174 13.08 7.50 -12.19
CA ASN A 174 12.31 7.67 -13.44
C ASN A 174 13.21 7.98 -14.65
N GLN A 175 14.46 7.51 -14.62
CA GLN A 175 15.41 7.76 -15.71
C GLN A 175 15.36 6.64 -16.74
N SER A 176 15.59 6.99 -18.01
CA SER A 176 15.53 6.02 -19.10
C SER A 176 16.67 5.00 -18.98
N ILE A 177 16.30 3.73 -19.05
CA ILE A 177 17.20 2.57 -19.06
C ILE A 177 16.94 1.69 -20.27
N ASN A 178 16.27 2.23 -21.28
CA ASN A 178 15.86 1.48 -22.47
C ASN A 178 17.06 1.00 -23.30
N HIS A 179 18.21 1.69 -23.20
CA HIS A 179 19.46 1.29 -23.86
C HIS A 179 20.23 0.18 -23.14
N TRP A 180 19.75 -0.30 -21.99
CA TRP A 180 20.41 -1.37 -21.25
C TRP A 180 20.28 -2.71 -21.97
N VAL A 181 21.36 -3.51 -21.91
CA VAL A 181 21.39 -4.85 -22.50
C VAL A 181 21.03 -5.89 -21.44
N ILE A 182 19.80 -6.39 -21.48
CA ILE A 182 19.38 -7.54 -20.67
C ILE A 182 19.95 -8.81 -21.32
N THR A 183 21.03 -9.34 -20.75
CA THR A 183 21.79 -10.43 -21.38
C THR A 183 21.02 -11.73 -21.39
N SER A 184 21.27 -12.57 -22.41
CA SER A 184 20.60 -13.86 -22.64
C SER A 184 20.76 -14.88 -21.50
N ASN A 185 21.56 -14.57 -20.48
CA ASN A 185 21.73 -15.39 -19.28
C ASN A 185 20.65 -15.11 -18.23
N ILE A 186 20.16 -13.87 -18.10
CA ILE A 186 19.18 -13.48 -17.08
C ILE A 186 17.86 -14.25 -17.30
N ARG A 187 17.24 -14.73 -16.21
CA ARG A 187 15.96 -15.45 -16.26
C ARG A 187 14.85 -14.78 -15.46
N ASP A 188 15.20 -13.86 -14.57
CA ASP A 188 14.31 -13.35 -13.55
C ASP A 188 14.44 -11.83 -13.39
N LEU A 189 13.32 -11.16 -13.66
CA LEU A 189 13.11 -9.71 -13.48
C LEU A 189 12.05 -9.42 -12.41
N GLY A 190 11.76 -10.40 -11.55
CA GLY A 190 10.75 -10.29 -10.50
C GLY A 190 10.98 -9.09 -9.60
N SER A 191 9.90 -8.37 -9.27
CA SER A 191 9.90 -7.18 -8.41
C SER A 191 10.84 -6.06 -8.84
N MET A 192 11.37 -6.04 -10.07
CA MET A 192 12.42 -5.08 -10.48
C MET A 192 12.03 -3.62 -10.22
N PHE A 193 10.79 -3.24 -10.51
CA PHE A 193 10.23 -1.89 -10.30
C PHE A 193 9.07 -1.88 -9.30
N ARG A 194 8.96 -2.92 -8.45
CA ARG A 194 7.91 -2.98 -7.44
C ARG A 194 7.98 -1.75 -6.53
N ASP A 195 6.87 -1.04 -6.32
CA ASP A 195 6.77 0.20 -5.55
C ASP A 195 7.67 1.36 -6.07
N ALA A 196 8.18 1.29 -7.31
CA ALA A 196 8.88 2.40 -7.96
C ALA A 196 7.83 3.38 -8.53
N THR A 197 7.15 4.08 -7.63
CA THR A 197 5.91 4.83 -7.92
C THR A 197 6.03 5.89 -9.01
N SER A 198 7.21 6.50 -9.19
CA SER A 198 7.44 7.51 -10.24
C SER A 198 7.90 6.93 -11.58
N PHE A 199 8.25 5.64 -11.67
CA PHE A 199 8.85 5.06 -12.86
C PHE A 199 7.83 4.96 -14.00
N ASN A 200 8.11 5.63 -15.11
CA ASN A 200 7.29 5.62 -16.32
C ASN A 200 8.15 5.86 -17.57
N GLN A 201 9.18 5.02 -17.76
CA GLN A 201 10.13 5.12 -18.88
C GLN A 201 10.02 3.91 -19.82
N PRO A 202 10.25 4.12 -21.13
CA PRO A 202 10.13 3.05 -22.12
C PRO A 202 11.12 1.91 -21.86
N LEU A 203 10.68 0.69 -22.14
CA LEU A 203 11.44 -0.57 -22.01
C LEU A 203 11.32 -1.47 -23.25
N ASP A 204 10.85 -0.91 -24.36
CA ASP A 204 10.55 -1.60 -25.62
C ASP A 204 11.80 -2.14 -26.34
N ASN A 205 12.99 -1.62 -26.03
CA ASN A 205 14.26 -2.13 -26.59
C ASN A 205 14.82 -3.33 -25.82
N TRP A 206 14.23 -3.70 -24.69
CA TRP A 206 14.69 -4.86 -23.94
C TRP A 206 14.31 -6.14 -24.66
N ASN A 207 15.31 -6.96 -24.98
CA ASN A 207 15.06 -8.34 -25.38
C ASN A 207 14.75 -9.15 -24.11
N ILE A 208 13.51 -9.62 -23.98
CA ILE A 208 13.01 -10.38 -22.82
C ILE A 208 12.60 -11.82 -23.16
N SER A 209 12.86 -12.31 -24.38
CA SER A 209 12.38 -13.61 -24.87
C SER A 209 12.88 -14.81 -24.06
N HIS A 210 13.91 -14.62 -23.25
CA HIS A 210 14.55 -15.59 -22.37
C HIS A 210 14.13 -15.46 -20.90
N ILE A 211 13.32 -14.47 -20.55
CA ILE A 211 12.85 -14.24 -19.19
C ILE A 211 11.72 -15.22 -18.87
N THR A 212 11.80 -15.83 -17.70
CA THR A 212 10.78 -16.80 -17.22
C THR A 212 9.92 -16.23 -16.10
N ASN A 213 10.34 -15.15 -15.44
CA ASN A 213 9.69 -14.64 -14.23
C ASN A 213 9.55 -13.11 -14.23
N PHE A 214 8.30 -12.65 -14.22
CA PHE A 214 7.88 -11.25 -14.07
C PHE A 214 7.10 -10.97 -12.78
N SER A 215 7.15 -11.88 -11.81
CA SER A 215 6.36 -11.74 -10.57
C SER A 215 6.61 -10.40 -9.90
N TYR A 216 5.55 -9.63 -9.66
CA TYR A 216 5.54 -8.31 -9.03
C TYR A 216 6.36 -7.24 -9.77
N MET A 217 6.76 -7.42 -11.03
CA MET A 217 7.72 -6.52 -11.69
C MET A 217 7.34 -5.03 -11.60
N PHE A 218 6.06 -4.71 -11.75
CA PHE A 218 5.48 -3.35 -11.65
C PHE A 218 4.41 -3.24 -10.55
N ASP A 219 4.40 -4.16 -9.57
CA ASP A 219 3.45 -4.09 -8.44
C ASP A 219 3.64 -2.76 -7.69
N GLY A 220 2.60 -1.94 -7.58
CA GLY A 220 2.68 -0.62 -6.93
C GLY A 220 3.44 0.45 -7.72
N ALA A 221 3.87 0.19 -8.97
CA ALA A 221 4.45 1.20 -9.85
C ALA A 221 3.32 2.09 -10.43
N THR A 222 2.73 2.93 -9.58
CA THR A 222 1.47 3.64 -9.87
C THR A 222 1.50 4.52 -11.12
N SER A 223 2.65 5.06 -11.52
CA SER A 223 2.78 5.91 -12.71
C SER A 223 3.09 5.14 -14.00
N PHE A 224 3.40 3.85 -13.95
CA PHE A 224 3.88 3.10 -15.11
C PHE A 224 2.75 2.85 -16.12
N ASN A 225 2.92 3.34 -17.35
CA ASN A 225 1.99 3.12 -18.47
C ASN A 225 2.70 3.15 -19.83
N GLN A 226 3.90 2.56 -19.91
CA GLN A 226 4.67 2.54 -21.15
C GLN A 226 4.32 1.33 -22.00
N ASP A 227 4.46 1.48 -23.33
CA ASP A 227 4.24 0.42 -24.29
C ASP A 227 5.26 -0.72 -24.07
N ILE A 228 4.72 -1.90 -23.77
CA ILE A 228 5.45 -3.17 -23.61
C ILE A 228 4.77 -4.27 -24.43
N THR A 229 3.96 -3.88 -25.42
CA THR A 229 3.20 -4.82 -26.27
C THR A 229 4.13 -5.60 -27.20
N GLY A 230 5.33 -5.08 -27.49
CA GLY A 230 6.36 -5.75 -28.31
C GLY A 230 7.17 -6.83 -27.59
N TRP A 231 6.93 -7.07 -26.29
CA TRP A 231 7.66 -8.08 -25.51
C TRP A 231 7.27 -9.51 -25.89
N ASP A 232 8.26 -10.36 -26.16
CA ASP A 232 8.06 -11.81 -26.38
C ASP A 232 7.95 -12.54 -25.03
N THR A 233 6.73 -12.80 -24.58
CA THR A 233 6.43 -13.44 -23.30
C THR A 233 6.32 -14.97 -23.37
N SER A 234 6.66 -15.60 -24.50
CA SER A 234 6.42 -17.03 -24.74
C SER A 234 7.14 -17.96 -23.76
N ASN A 235 8.23 -17.52 -23.13
CA ASN A 235 8.96 -18.29 -22.09
C ASN A 235 8.56 -17.92 -20.65
N VAL A 236 7.67 -16.95 -20.46
CA VAL A 236 7.29 -16.48 -19.12
C VAL A 236 6.36 -17.49 -18.46
N THR A 237 6.80 -18.03 -17.33
CA THR A 237 6.03 -19.02 -16.56
C THR A 237 5.19 -18.38 -15.46
N THR A 238 5.54 -17.16 -15.03
CA THR A 238 4.76 -16.44 -14.02
C THR A 238 4.82 -14.91 -14.20
N MET A 239 3.64 -14.29 -14.06
CA MET A 239 3.41 -12.83 -14.04
C MET A 239 2.61 -12.45 -12.80
N ARG A 240 2.77 -13.22 -11.71
CA ARG A 240 2.03 -13.03 -10.46
C ARG A 240 2.13 -11.58 -10.00
N SER A 241 0.99 -10.91 -9.81
CA SER A 241 0.91 -9.53 -9.36
C SER A 241 1.72 -8.53 -10.20
N MET A 242 2.04 -8.83 -11.46
CA MET A 242 2.95 -8.00 -12.27
C MET A 242 2.51 -6.53 -12.34
N PHE A 243 1.21 -6.26 -12.49
CA PHE A 243 0.62 -4.91 -12.56
C PHE A 243 -0.31 -4.61 -11.39
N SER A 244 -0.19 -5.38 -10.30
CA SER A 244 -0.99 -5.15 -9.10
C SER A 244 -0.77 -3.71 -8.60
N ASN A 245 -1.83 -2.93 -8.36
CA ASN A 245 -1.76 -1.52 -7.98
C ASN A 245 -1.00 -0.59 -8.94
N ALA A 246 -0.71 -1.00 -10.18
CA ALA A 246 -0.22 -0.11 -11.24
C ALA A 246 -1.38 0.68 -11.83
N THR A 247 -1.86 1.68 -11.09
CA THR A 247 -3.14 2.36 -11.34
C THR A 247 -3.19 3.16 -12.65
N ALA A 248 -2.04 3.57 -13.20
CA ALA A 248 -1.96 4.20 -14.52
C ALA A 248 -1.86 3.21 -15.70
N PHE A 249 -1.60 1.92 -15.44
CA PHE A 249 -1.29 0.95 -16.49
C PHE A 249 -2.52 0.59 -17.33
N ASP A 250 -2.54 1.01 -18.60
CA ASP A 250 -3.62 0.83 -19.56
C ASP A 250 -3.06 0.52 -20.97
N GLN A 251 -2.40 -0.62 -21.11
CA GLN A 251 -1.85 -1.10 -22.39
C GLN A 251 -2.60 -2.34 -22.89
N ASP A 252 -2.68 -2.50 -24.22
CA ASP A 252 -3.26 -3.69 -24.85
C ASP A 252 -2.25 -4.85 -24.83
N LEU A 253 -2.53 -5.92 -24.08
CA LEU A 253 -1.66 -7.09 -23.96
C LEU A 253 -2.07 -8.23 -24.90
N SER A 254 -2.85 -7.94 -25.95
CA SER A 254 -3.33 -8.93 -26.92
C SER A 254 -2.21 -9.67 -27.67
N THR A 255 -1.02 -9.08 -27.77
CA THR A 255 0.16 -9.67 -28.41
C THR A 255 0.93 -10.65 -27.52
N TRP A 256 0.68 -10.65 -26.21
CA TRP A 256 1.44 -11.47 -25.27
C TRP A 256 1.04 -12.94 -25.37
N ASP A 257 2.04 -13.82 -25.42
CA ASP A 257 1.88 -15.26 -25.29
C ASP A 257 1.88 -15.65 -23.81
N VAL A 258 0.79 -16.27 -23.34
CA VAL A 258 0.61 -16.75 -21.97
C VAL A 258 0.50 -18.28 -21.89
N SER A 259 0.86 -18.98 -22.97
CA SER A 259 0.81 -20.45 -23.05
C SER A 259 1.75 -21.15 -22.05
N SER A 260 2.84 -20.48 -21.65
CA SER A 260 3.83 -21.00 -20.69
C SER A 260 3.45 -20.76 -19.22
N ALA A 261 2.38 -20.02 -18.93
CA ALA A 261 1.96 -19.73 -17.55
C ALA A 261 1.65 -21.02 -16.78
N THR A 262 2.17 -21.15 -15.55
CA THR A 262 2.10 -22.41 -14.80
C THR A 262 0.80 -22.58 -13.98
N PRO A 263 0.33 -23.83 -13.79
CA PRO A 263 -0.81 -24.15 -12.94
C PRO A 263 -0.56 -23.92 -11.43
N SER A 264 -1.63 -23.84 -10.63
CA SER A 264 -1.55 -23.65 -9.17
C SER A 264 -0.99 -24.85 -8.37
N SER A 265 -0.92 -26.04 -8.96
CA SER A 265 -0.49 -27.29 -8.30
C SER A 265 1.04 -27.50 -8.30
N THR A 266 1.81 -26.59 -8.89
CA THR A 266 3.28 -26.62 -8.79
C THR A 266 3.70 -26.13 -7.40
N PRO A 267 4.52 -26.88 -6.63
CA PRO A 267 4.94 -26.41 -5.32
C PRO A 267 5.82 -25.15 -5.42
N VAL A 268 5.57 -24.22 -4.49
CA VAL A 268 6.48 -23.17 -3.98
C VAL A 268 6.40 -21.79 -4.70
N PHE A 269 5.56 -20.91 -4.14
CA PHE A 269 5.59 -19.43 -4.15
C PHE A 269 5.31 -18.62 -5.44
N MET A 270 5.20 -19.20 -6.64
CA MET A 270 5.16 -18.41 -7.88
C MET A 270 4.15 -18.93 -8.92
N ASN A 271 2.86 -18.79 -8.63
CA ASN A 271 1.80 -19.39 -9.46
C ASN A 271 1.34 -18.43 -10.57
N GLY A 272 1.56 -18.81 -11.83
CA GLY A 272 0.86 -18.33 -13.02
C GLY A 272 0.62 -16.81 -13.07
N LEU A 273 -0.64 -16.43 -13.30
CA LEU A 273 -1.12 -15.06 -13.53
C LEU A 273 -1.93 -14.53 -12.33
N GLU A 274 -1.69 -15.07 -11.14
CA GLU A 274 -2.42 -14.71 -9.92
C GLU A 274 -2.25 -13.22 -9.61
N ASN A 275 -3.36 -12.50 -9.33
CA ASN A 275 -3.36 -11.07 -8.98
C ASN A 275 -2.69 -10.14 -10.00
N MET A 276 -2.44 -10.59 -11.24
CA MET A 276 -1.72 -9.80 -12.24
C MET A 276 -2.33 -8.41 -12.46
N PHE A 277 -3.67 -8.31 -12.49
CA PHE A 277 -4.39 -7.05 -12.72
C PHE A 277 -5.13 -6.51 -11.49
N PHE A 278 -4.78 -6.98 -10.29
CA PHE A 278 -5.38 -6.50 -9.05
C PHE A 278 -5.19 -4.97 -8.93
N ASN A 279 -6.28 -4.18 -8.95
CA ASN A 279 -6.20 -2.71 -8.91
C ASN A 279 -5.33 -2.06 -10.02
N ALA A 280 -5.15 -2.72 -11.17
CA ALA A 280 -4.43 -2.14 -12.30
C ALA A 280 -5.29 -1.10 -13.05
N GLY A 281 -4.69 -0.21 -13.82
CA GLY A 281 -5.36 0.86 -14.58
C GLY A 281 -6.16 0.43 -15.82
N LEU A 282 -6.16 -0.87 -16.20
CA LEU A 282 -6.67 -1.34 -17.49
C LEU A 282 -8.08 -0.84 -17.83
N SER A 283 -8.25 -0.29 -19.03
CA SER A 283 -9.55 0.05 -19.60
C SER A 283 -10.30 -1.22 -20.05
N GLN A 284 -11.63 -1.10 -20.18
CA GLN A 284 -12.46 -2.18 -20.71
C GLN A 284 -12.00 -2.64 -22.10
N SER A 285 -11.60 -1.71 -22.98
CA SER A 285 -11.17 -2.01 -24.35
C SER A 285 -9.90 -2.86 -24.38
N ASN A 286 -8.90 -2.50 -23.57
CA ASN A 286 -7.64 -3.24 -23.48
C ASN A 286 -7.83 -4.59 -22.81
N LEU A 287 -8.67 -4.66 -21.77
CA LEU A 287 -9.01 -5.92 -21.12
C LEU A 287 -9.74 -6.88 -22.08
N ASP A 288 -10.77 -6.40 -22.79
CA ASP A 288 -11.52 -7.22 -23.76
C ASP A 288 -10.61 -7.75 -24.87
N SER A 289 -9.72 -6.91 -25.41
CA SER A 289 -8.76 -7.28 -26.46
C SER A 289 -7.76 -8.33 -25.97
N THR A 290 -7.20 -8.11 -24.77
CA THR A 290 -6.28 -9.03 -24.09
C THR A 290 -6.93 -10.40 -23.88
N LEU A 291 -8.12 -10.44 -23.26
CA LEU A 291 -8.82 -11.69 -22.96
C LEU A 291 -9.20 -12.45 -24.24
N THR A 292 -9.69 -11.73 -25.25
CA THR A 292 -10.07 -12.32 -26.54
C THR A 292 -8.88 -13.01 -27.18
N ALA A 293 -7.73 -12.33 -27.27
CA ALA A 293 -6.52 -12.89 -27.84
C ALA A 293 -5.99 -14.09 -27.05
N TRP A 294 -5.91 -13.97 -25.71
CA TRP A 294 -5.42 -15.04 -24.85
C TRP A 294 -6.28 -16.30 -24.94
N SER A 295 -7.62 -16.14 -24.97
CA SER A 295 -8.54 -17.28 -25.09
C SER A 295 -8.37 -18.10 -26.38
N GLY A 296 -7.76 -17.52 -27.42
CA GLY A 296 -7.44 -18.19 -28.69
C GLY A 296 -6.12 -18.94 -28.72
N GLN A 297 -5.29 -18.84 -27.68
CA GLN A 297 -3.98 -19.52 -27.60
C GLN A 297 -4.14 -20.98 -27.14
N SER A 298 -3.08 -21.78 -27.29
CA SER A 298 -3.01 -23.14 -26.72
C SER A 298 -2.46 -23.07 -25.30
N LEU A 299 -3.35 -23.05 -24.30
CA LEU A 299 -3.00 -22.71 -22.92
C LEU A 299 -2.83 -23.93 -22.00
N ASN A 300 -2.00 -23.78 -20.97
CA ASN A 300 -1.95 -24.70 -19.84
C ASN A 300 -3.28 -24.70 -19.06
N GLN A 301 -3.65 -25.85 -18.51
CA GLN A 301 -4.84 -25.97 -17.68
C GLN A 301 -4.59 -25.54 -16.22
N ASN A 302 -5.64 -25.13 -15.51
CA ASN A 302 -5.58 -24.81 -14.07
C ASN A 302 -4.65 -23.64 -13.70
N VAL A 303 -4.45 -22.70 -14.62
CA VAL A 303 -3.70 -21.46 -14.34
C VAL A 303 -4.59 -20.53 -13.49
N PRO A 304 -4.12 -20.06 -12.33
CA PRO A 304 -4.85 -19.06 -11.56
C PRO A 304 -4.73 -17.69 -12.23
N PHE A 305 -5.85 -16.98 -12.33
CA PHE A 305 -5.92 -15.66 -12.93
C PHE A 305 -6.89 -14.78 -12.14
N HIS A 306 -6.48 -13.57 -11.79
CA HIS A 306 -7.35 -12.63 -11.06
C HIS A 306 -7.52 -11.37 -11.89
N LEU A 307 -8.77 -11.03 -12.20
CA LEU A 307 -9.12 -9.90 -13.06
C LEU A 307 -9.09 -8.54 -12.32
N GLY A 308 -9.15 -8.55 -10.98
CA GLY A 308 -9.30 -7.34 -10.18
C GLY A 308 -10.68 -6.70 -10.31
N LEU A 309 -10.80 -5.42 -9.97
CA LEU A 309 -12.01 -4.61 -10.09
C LEU A 309 -12.12 -4.06 -11.52
N LYS A 310 -12.73 -4.81 -12.45
CA LYS A 310 -12.86 -4.37 -13.86
C LYS A 310 -14.17 -4.77 -14.51
N THR A 311 -14.69 -3.85 -15.34
CA THR A 311 -15.79 -4.10 -16.26
C THR A 311 -15.25 -4.61 -17.60
N TYR A 312 -15.85 -5.66 -18.13
CA TYR A 312 -15.57 -6.22 -19.46
C TYR A 312 -16.88 -6.30 -20.26
N SER A 313 -16.80 -6.30 -21.59
CA SER A 313 -18.00 -6.44 -22.43
C SER A 313 -18.47 -7.89 -22.53
N GLN A 314 -19.55 -8.11 -23.27
CA GLN A 314 -19.99 -9.46 -23.64
C GLN A 314 -18.89 -10.25 -24.38
N THR A 315 -18.03 -9.57 -25.13
CA THR A 315 -16.87 -10.18 -25.80
C THR A 315 -15.87 -10.70 -24.77
N GLY A 316 -15.49 -9.86 -23.80
CA GLY A 316 -14.62 -10.27 -22.69
C GLY A 316 -15.22 -11.43 -21.89
N GLN A 317 -16.52 -11.39 -21.60
CA GLN A 317 -17.22 -12.50 -20.92
C GLN A 317 -17.15 -13.81 -21.71
N SER A 318 -17.32 -13.77 -23.03
CA SER A 318 -17.19 -14.95 -23.89
C SER A 318 -15.77 -15.53 -23.84
N ALA A 319 -14.75 -14.67 -23.88
CA ALA A 319 -13.36 -15.08 -23.75
C ALA A 319 -13.07 -15.71 -22.38
N LEU A 320 -13.56 -15.12 -21.28
CA LEU A 320 -13.45 -15.69 -19.94
C LEU A 320 -14.12 -17.05 -19.82
N ASN A 321 -15.26 -17.25 -20.49
CA ASN A 321 -15.93 -18.55 -20.50
C ASN A 321 -15.08 -19.63 -21.19
N VAL A 322 -14.31 -19.28 -22.23
CA VAL A 322 -13.34 -20.21 -22.85
C VAL A 322 -12.24 -20.56 -21.84
N LEU A 323 -11.64 -19.56 -21.20
CA LEU A 323 -10.60 -19.77 -20.19
C LEU A 323 -11.07 -20.67 -19.04
N ARG A 324 -12.28 -20.44 -18.52
CA ARG A 324 -12.89 -21.27 -17.46
C ARG A 324 -13.22 -22.67 -17.95
N ASN A 325 -13.95 -22.81 -19.05
CA ASN A 325 -14.59 -24.08 -19.41
C ASN A 325 -13.67 -25.00 -20.23
N THR A 326 -12.77 -24.43 -21.05
CA THR A 326 -11.85 -25.20 -21.89
C THR A 326 -10.53 -25.48 -21.17
N TYR A 327 -10.01 -24.49 -20.45
CA TYR A 327 -8.69 -24.58 -19.79
C TYR A 327 -8.78 -24.79 -18.26
N ASN A 328 -9.98 -24.84 -17.69
CA ASN A 328 -10.17 -24.97 -16.24
C ASN A 328 -9.42 -23.92 -15.42
N TRP A 329 -9.31 -22.69 -15.95
CA TRP A 329 -8.66 -21.60 -15.23
C TRP A 329 -9.51 -21.19 -14.03
N THR A 330 -8.85 -21.01 -12.88
CA THR A 330 -9.47 -20.41 -11.70
C THR A 330 -9.42 -18.90 -11.86
N ILE A 331 -10.54 -18.33 -12.30
CA ILE A 331 -10.67 -16.89 -12.51
C ILE A 331 -11.40 -16.26 -11.33
N THR A 332 -10.67 -15.48 -10.54
CA THR A 332 -11.24 -14.70 -9.43
C THR A 332 -11.58 -13.29 -9.90
N GLU A 333 -12.83 -12.92 -9.75
CA GLU A 333 -13.31 -11.55 -9.90
C GLU A 333 -13.42 -10.88 -8.53
N GLN A 334 -13.29 -9.56 -8.52
CA GLN A 334 -13.47 -8.74 -7.33
C GLN A 334 -14.51 -7.67 -7.59
N TYR A 335 -15.22 -7.32 -6.54
CA TYR A 335 -16.28 -6.31 -6.55
C TYR A 335 -16.04 -5.27 -5.45
N GLN A 336 -16.69 -4.13 -5.61
CA GLN A 336 -16.70 -3.02 -4.67
C GLN A 336 -18.10 -2.85 -4.09
N ALA A 337 -18.19 -2.67 -2.77
CA ALA A 337 -19.40 -2.17 -2.12
C ALA A 337 -19.14 -0.75 -1.59
N THR A 338 -20.03 0.17 -1.93
CA THR A 338 -20.02 1.55 -1.44
C THR A 338 -21.32 1.82 -0.68
N TYR A 339 -21.18 2.14 0.60
CA TYR A 339 -22.23 2.59 1.51
C TYR A 339 -22.11 4.11 1.60
N GLU A 340 -22.99 4.83 0.90
CA GLU A 340 -22.86 6.26 0.73
C GLU A 340 -23.19 7.02 2.01
N GLU A 341 -22.36 8.01 2.32
CA GLU A 341 -22.63 8.96 3.39
C GLU A 341 -23.72 9.96 2.96
N GLY A 342 -24.42 10.52 3.95
CA GLY A 342 -25.48 11.48 3.72
C GLY A 342 -25.78 12.30 4.97
N ASN A 343 -26.88 13.04 4.93
CA ASN A 343 -27.29 13.91 6.04
C ASN A 343 -28.22 13.19 7.00
N GLY A 344 -28.10 13.50 8.30
CA GLY A 344 -28.99 12.98 9.35
C GLY A 344 -28.52 11.67 9.98
N TYR A 345 -27.32 11.20 9.63
CA TYR A 345 -26.71 10.01 10.18
C TYR A 345 -25.18 10.03 10.01
N THR A 346 -24.52 9.16 10.74
CA THR A 346 -23.13 8.77 10.51
C THR A 346 -23.06 7.28 10.20
N LEU A 347 -22.02 6.85 9.49
CA LEU A 347 -21.75 5.44 9.23
C LEU A 347 -20.60 4.95 10.11
N SER A 348 -20.80 3.81 10.75
CA SER A 348 -19.74 3.07 11.47
C SER A 348 -19.29 1.88 10.63
N GLY A 349 -17.98 1.65 10.55
CA GLY A 349 -17.37 0.64 9.69
C GLY A 349 -16.72 1.22 8.44
N THR A 350 -16.34 0.35 7.51
CA THR A 350 -15.70 0.76 6.25
C THR A 350 -16.76 1.03 5.19
N THR A 351 -16.99 2.31 4.87
CA THR A 351 -18.04 2.77 3.95
C THR A 351 -17.75 2.45 2.48
N THR A 352 -16.48 2.33 2.08
CA THR A 352 -16.12 1.83 0.75
C THR A 352 -15.23 0.60 0.90
N GLN A 353 -15.77 -0.55 0.55
CA GLN A 353 -15.09 -1.84 0.61
C GLN A 353 -14.75 -2.29 -0.80
N THR A 354 -13.51 -2.06 -1.18
CA THR A 354 -12.94 -2.51 -2.46
C THR A 354 -12.43 -3.95 -2.36
N HIS A 355 -12.30 -4.63 -3.50
CA HIS A 355 -11.63 -5.93 -3.61
C HIS A 355 -12.32 -7.11 -2.90
N VAL A 356 -13.64 -7.05 -2.73
CA VAL A 356 -14.42 -8.16 -2.18
C VAL A 356 -14.51 -9.25 -3.23
N SER A 357 -13.98 -10.44 -2.95
CA SER A 357 -14.02 -11.57 -3.88
C SER A 357 -15.45 -11.99 -4.21
N HIS A 358 -15.68 -12.50 -5.43
CA HIS A 358 -16.97 -13.04 -5.82
C HIS A 358 -17.54 -14.04 -4.81
N GLY A 359 -18.79 -13.82 -4.39
CA GLY A 359 -19.49 -14.64 -3.41
C GLY A 359 -19.02 -14.44 -1.96
N SER A 360 -18.14 -13.48 -1.68
CA SER A 360 -17.70 -13.14 -0.32
C SER A 360 -18.57 -12.03 0.28
N THR A 361 -18.66 -12.03 1.62
CA THR A 361 -19.46 -11.07 2.38
C THR A 361 -18.64 -9.87 2.85
N THR A 362 -19.19 -8.67 2.74
CA THR A 362 -18.61 -7.41 3.23
C THR A 362 -18.50 -7.40 4.76
N THR A 363 -17.62 -6.55 5.30
CA THR A 363 -17.63 -6.23 6.73
C THR A 363 -18.87 -5.42 7.09
N PRO A 364 -19.40 -5.54 8.32
CA PRO A 364 -20.60 -4.81 8.72
C PRO A 364 -20.46 -3.29 8.61
N VAL A 365 -21.47 -2.63 8.07
CA VAL A 365 -21.63 -1.16 8.11
C VAL A 365 -22.92 -0.82 8.86
N GLU A 366 -22.79 0.01 9.89
CA GLU A 366 -23.92 0.42 10.73
C GLU A 366 -24.27 1.89 10.48
N VAL A 367 -25.56 2.15 10.28
CA VAL A 367 -26.12 3.50 10.26
C VAL A 367 -26.40 3.93 11.68
N ILE A 368 -25.86 5.09 12.07
CA ILE A 368 -26.10 5.74 13.36
C ILE A 368 -26.86 7.04 13.07
N PRO A 369 -28.20 7.05 13.17
CA PRO A 369 -28.99 8.26 12.97
C PRO A 369 -28.68 9.34 14.01
N ASP A 370 -28.76 10.61 13.62
CA ASP A 370 -28.69 11.75 14.54
C ASP A 370 -29.92 11.76 15.48
N ASP A 371 -29.85 12.49 16.61
CA ASP A 371 -30.86 12.50 17.70
C ASP A 371 -32.34 12.69 17.28
N ASN A 372 -32.62 13.30 16.11
CA ASN A 372 -33.98 13.53 15.60
C ASN A 372 -34.29 12.77 14.30
N CYS A 373 -33.44 11.80 13.95
CA CYS A 373 -33.51 11.07 12.70
C CYS A 373 -33.76 9.57 12.96
N VAL A 374 -34.47 8.92 12.04
CA VAL A 374 -34.80 7.49 12.12
C VAL A 374 -34.32 6.81 10.85
N PHE A 375 -33.58 5.72 11.00
CA PHE A 375 -33.21 4.85 9.88
C PHE A 375 -34.42 4.01 9.47
N GLU A 376 -34.81 4.13 8.21
CA GLU A 376 -35.98 3.47 7.63
C GLU A 376 -35.59 2.26 6.75
N GLY A 377 -34.35 2.21 6.29
CA GLY A 377 -33.84 1.17 5.40
C GLY A 377 -32.72 1.69 4.51
N TRP A 378 -32.30 0.89 3.55
CA TRP A 378 -31.32 1.22 2.52
C TRP A 378 -32.02 1.47 1.18
N SER A 379 -31.33 2.10 0.23
CA SER A 379 -31.84 2.43 -1.11
C SER A 379 -32.26 1.25 -1.98
N ASP A 380 -32.00 0.02 -1.54
CA ASP A 380 -32.35 -1.25 -2.17
C ASP A 380 -33.35 -2.08 -1.34
N ASP A 381 -34.14 -1.40 -0.50
CA ASP A 381 -35.22 -1.96 0.32
C ASP A 381 -34.78 -2.91 1.46
N ILE A 382 -33.48 -3.06 1.70
CA ILE A 382 -32.96 -3.78 2.87
C ILE A 382 -33.15 -2.94 4.14
N THR A 383 -33.60 -3.55 5.24
CA THR A 383 -33.82 -2.84 6.53
C THR A 383 -32.86 -3.26 7.64
N THR A 384 -31.92 -4.18 7.36
CA THR A 384 -30.97 -4.68 8.35
C THR A 384 -29.93 -3.61 8.71
N ASN A 385 -29.65 -3.46 10.00
CA ASN A 385 -28.62 -2.58 10.54
C ASN A 385 -28.02 -3.19 11.82
N PRO A 386 -26.70 -3.48 11.91
CA PRO A 386 -25.67 -3.31 10.88
C PRO A 386 -25.90 -4.18 9.63
N ARG A 387 -25.49 -3.69 8.46
CA ARG A 387 -25.66 -4.36 7.16
C ARG A 387 -24.37 -5.06 6.71
N THR A 388 -24.52 -6.24 6.11
CA THR A 388 -23.49 -6.93 5.33
C THR A 388 -24.08 -7.39 4.00
N ASP A 389 -23.22 -7.57 2.99
CA ASP A 389 -23.61 -7.92 1.63
C ASP A 389 -22.68 -8.98 1.05
N THR A 390 -23.25 -10.00 0.43
CA THR A 390 -22.47 -10.97 -0.36
C THR A 390 -22.40 -10.51 -1.80
N LEU A 391 -21.21 -10.18 -2.30
CA LEU A 391 -21.07 -9.53 -3.60
C LEU A 391 -20.93 -10.52 -4.75
N THR A 392 -21.83 -10.43 -5.72
CA THR A 392 -21.70 -11.02 -7.06
C THR A 392 -21.59 -9.97 -8.16
N ASP A 393 -21.70 -8.69 -7.79
CA ASP A 393 -21.52 -7.51 -8.62
C ASP A 393 -21.12 -6.34 -7.69
N ASN A 394 -20.69 -5.22 -8.27
CA ASN A 394 -20.49 -3.97 -7.55
C ASN A 394 -21.81 -3.49 -6.93
N LEU A 395 -21.74 -3.01 -5.69
CA LEU A 395 -22.87 -2.53 -4.92
C LEU A 395 -22.66 -1.05 -4.58
N THR A 396 -23.68 -0.23 -4.73
CA THR A 396 -23.73 1.12 -4.18
C THR A 396 -25.09 1.35 -3.56
N VAL A 397 -25.11 1.65 -2.26
CA VAL A 397 -26.35 1.80 -1.48
C VAL A 397 -26.24 2.96 -0.51
N THR A 398 -27.36 3.64 -0.31
CA THR A 398 -27.46 4.82 0.55
C THR A 398 -28.49 4.54 1.66
N PRO A 399 -28.19 4.86 2.93
CA PRO A 399 -29.19 4.86 3.99
C PRO A 399 -30.36 5.81 3.70
N ILE A 400 -31.57 5.32 3.88
CA ILE A 400 -32.80 6.10 3.92
C ILE A 400 -33.05 6.48 5.38
N VAL A 401 -32.91 7.77 5.68
CA VAL A 401 -33.08 8.31 7.03
C VAL A 401 -34.08 9.47 7.00
N THR A 402 -35.09 9.39 7.87
CA THR A 402 -36.10 10.43 8.03
C THR A 402 -35.81 11.27 9.26
N CYS A 403 -35.43 12.54 9.04
CA CYS A 403 -35.21 13.51 10.11
C CYS A 403 -36.47 14.32 10.38
N HIS A 404 -36.91 14.31 11.64
CA HIS A 404 -38.02 15.12 12.09
C HIS A 404 -37.48 16.50 12.44
N THR A 405 -37.68 17.46 11.54
CA THR A 405 -37.47 18.86 11.91
C THR A 405 -38.49 19.21 12.98
N ASN A 406 -38.02 19.46 14.21
CA ASN A 406 -38.74 20.38 15.07
C ASN A 406 -38.76 21.72 14.31
N SER A 407 -39.84 22.00 13.59
CA SER A 407 -40.11 23.34 13.08
C SER A 407 -40.38 24.25 14.28
N SER A 408 -39.31 24.68 14.92
CA SER A 408 -39.21 26.01 15.52
C SER A 408 -37.73 26.27 15.74
N GLY A 409 -37.20 27.28 15.05
CA GLY A 409 -36.13 28.04 15.68
C GLY A 409 -36.56 28.39 17.10
N SER A 410 -35.65 28.18 18.06
CA SER A 410 -35.82 28.26 19.51
C SER A 410 -36.29 26.98 20.21
N SER A 411 -35.36 26.38 20.96
CA SER A 411 -35.53 25.65 22.22
C SER A 411 -36.81 24.85 22.42
N ALA A 412 -36.68 23.52 22.50
CA ALA A 412 -37.70 22.60 23.00
C ALA A 412 -38.45 23.18 24.21
N LYS A 413 -39.68 23.69 23.99
CA LYS A 413 -40.55 24.14 25.07
C LYS A 413 -40.94 22.92 25.90
N THR A 414 -40.64 22.97 27.20
CA THR A 414 -40.97 21.91 28.16
C THR A 414 -42.48 21.74 28.30
N ARG A 415 -42.95 20.54 28.70
CA ARG A 415 -44.38 20.23 28.94
C ARG A 415 -45.04 21.22 29.93
N HIS A 416 -44.25 21.78 30.84
CA HIS A 416 -44.65 22.87 31.75
C HIS A 416 -45.01 24.17 31.01
N GLN A 417 -44.24 24.57 29.99
CA GLN A 417 -44.51 25.76 29.18
C GLN A 417 -45.73 25.57 28.27
N LYS A 418 -46.01 24.34 27.81
CA LYS A 418 -47.25 24.02 27.07
C LYS A 418 -48.51 24.09 27.95
N LEU A 419 -48.42 23.82 29.26
CA LEU A 419 -49.56 23.83 30.18
C LEU A 419 -49.92 25.25 30.67
N LEU A 420 -48.96 26.18 30.72
CA LEU A 420 -49.19 27.59 31.01
C LEU A 420 -49.95 28.32 29.89
N GLU A 421 -49.78 27.91 28.63
CA GLU A 421 -50.52 28.45 27.47
C GLU A 421 -52.00 28.02 27.45
N TYR A 422 -52.42 27.01 28.25
CA TYR A 422 -53.81 26.55 28.38
C TYR A 422 -54.51 27.02 29.68
N GLY A 423 -53.88 27.89 30.48
CA GLY A 423 -54.54 28.60 31.58
C GLY A 423 -54.75 27.81 32.89
N ASN A 424 -54.07 26.68 33.10
CA ASN A 424 -54.17 25.89 34.35
C ASN A 424 -52.91 26.01 35.21
N THR A 425 -52.78 27.12 35.95
CA THR A 425 -51.60 27.47 36.76
C THR A 425 -51.32 26.49 37.91
N ALA A 426 -52.37 25.90 38.51
CA ALA A 426 -52.22 25.01 39.66
C ALA A 426 -51.52 23.67 39.32
N GLU A 427 -51.73 23.14 38.11
CA GLU A 427 -51.15 21.88 37.66
C GLU A 427 -49.68 22.05 37.21
N ALA A 428 -49.33 23.25 36.73
CA ALA A 428 -47.97 23.59 36.34
C ALA A 428 -47.02 23.68 37.56
N GLU A 429 -47.47 24.26 38.67
CA GLU A 429 -46.71 24.32 39.92
C GLU A 429 -46.53 22.92 40.56
N ALA A 430 -47.52 22.04 40.47
CA ALA A 430 -47.45 20.68 41.00
C ALA A 430 -46.42 19.77 40.29
N VAL A 431 -46.09 20.06 39.02
CA VAL A 431 -45.05 19.34 38.26
C VAL A 431 -43.65 19.84 38.63
N LYS A 432 -43.49 21.11 38.98
CA LYS A 432 -42.21 21.71 39.44
C LYS A 432 -41.73 21.06 40.74
N ASP A 433 -42.64 20.80 41.68
CA ASP A 433 -42.30 20.16 42.96
C ASP A 433 -41.97 18.66 42.82
N LYS A 434 -42.48 17.97 41.79
CA LYS A 434 -42.16 16.55 41.53
C LYS A 434 -40.77 16.33 40.93
N CYS A 435 -40.14 17.35 40.34
CA CYS A 435 -38.80 17.23 39.76
C CYS A 435 -37.66 17.53 40.75
N LEU A 436 -37.96 17.96 41.98
CA LEU A 436 -36.96 18.46 42.93
C LEU A 436 -36.68 17.58 44.15
N ASN A 437 -37.23 16.37 44.29
CA ASN A 437 -36.62 15.41 45.23
C ASN A 437 -37.01 13.93 44.98
N PRO A 438 -36.03 13.01 44.84
CA PRO A 438 -36.25 11.58 44.69
C PRO A 438 -36.46 10.93 46.07
N THR A 439 -37.30 9.90 46.13
CA THR A 439 -37.71 9.11 47.31
C THR A 439 -38.83 9.71 48.17
N ASN A 440 -40.09 9.31 47.88
CA ASN A 440 -41.09 8.97 48.91
C ASN A 440 -42.32 8.30 48.29
N SER A 441 -42.47 7.01 48.59
CA SER A 441 -43.63 6.16 48.39
C SER A 441 -44.80 6.61 49.28
N ASN A 442 -45.90 7.09 48.69
CA ASN A 442 -47.15 7.31 49.41
C ASN A 442 -48.31 6.57 48.75
N THR A 443 -48.77 5.51 49.43
CA THR A 443 -49.85 4.58 49.06
C THR A 443 -51.17 5.26 48.69
N SER A 444 -51.46 6.43 49.26
CA SER A 444 -52.68 7.20 48.98
C SER A 444 -52.83 7.64 47.51
N SER A 445 -51.71 7.91 46.84
CA SER A 445 -51.70 8.27 45.41
C SER A 445 -51.99 7.08 44.49
N LEU A 446 -51.52 5.89 44.87
CA LEU A 446 -51.79 4.65 44.14
C LEU A 446 -53.24 4.19 44.31
N GLU A 447 -53.80 4.33 45.51
CA GLU A 447 -55.20 3.99 45.80
C GLU A 447 -56.19 4.86 45.01
N THR A 448 -55.86 6.15 44.86
CA THR A 448 -56.63 7.08 44.04
C THR A 448 -56.59 6.70 42.54
N ALA A 449 -55.42 6.28 42.05
CA ALA A 449 -55.25 5.80 40.68
C ALA A 449 -56.04 4.50 40.42
N ILE A 450 -55.97 3.53 41.34
CA ILE A 450 -56.74 2.28 41.25
C ILE A 450 -58.24 2.54 41.24
N THR A 451 -58.73 3.43 42.12
CA THR A 451 -60.15 3.79 42.17
C THR A 451 -60.63 4.39 40.85
N THR A 452 -59.85 5.33 40.29
CA THR A 452 -60.17 6.00 39.02
C THR A 452 -60.24 5.01 37.85
N ILE A 453 -59.27 4.09 37.76
CA ILE A 453 -59.22 3.11 36.67
C ILE A 453 -60.31 2.04 36.84
N THR A 454 -60.66 1.68 38.08
CA THR A 454 -61.79 0.78 38.37
C THR A 454 -63.12 1.38 37.91
N THR A 455 -63.35 2.67 38.15
CA THR A 455 -64.54 3.39 37.66
C THR A 455 -64.58 3.45 36.13
N LEU A 456 -63.44 3.65 35.47
CA LEU A 456 -63.36 3.64 34.00
C LEU A 456 -63.61 2.24 33.42
N ALA A 457 -63.09 1.19 34.05
CA ALA A 457 -63.25 -0.19 33.64
C ALA A 457 -64.67 -0.74 33.86
N THR A 458 -65.51 -0.06 34.63
CA THR A 458 -66.92 -0.41 34.86
C THR A 458 -67.89 0.45 34.04
N ASN A 459 -67.39 1.41 33.26
CA ASN A 459 -68.20 2.24 32.38
C ASN A 459 -68.65 1.45 31.14
N PRO A 460 -69.96 1.25 30.91
CA PRO A 460 -70.49 0.44 29.80
C PRO A 460 -70.19 1.03 28.41
N VAL A 461 -69.84 2.31 28.30
CA VAL A 461 -69.46 2.95 27.03
C VAL A 461 -68.01 2.65 26.63
N ILE A 462 -67.11 2.51 27.61
CA ILE A 462 -65.68 2.23 27.41
C ILE A 462 -65.42 0.72 27.24
N THR A 463 -66.28 -0.11 27.82
CA THR A 463 -66.11 -1.58 27.85
C THR A 463 -66.66 -2.32 26.62
N ASN A 464 -67.28 -1.62 25.66
CA ASN A 464 -67.75 -2.20 24.39
C ASN A 464 -66.60 -2.50 23.41
N ASN A 465 -65.39 -2.02 23.67
CA ASN A 465 -64.18 -2.42 22.95
C ASN A 465 -63.42 -3.50 23.76
N PRO A 466 -63.33 -4.76 23.27
CA PRO A 466 -62.67 -5.85 23.98
C PRO A 466 -61.18 -5.61 24.27
N GLN A 467 -60.45 -4.96 23.34
CA GLN A 467 -59.02 -4.69 23.49
C GLN A 467 -58.76 -3.61 24.54
N THR A 468 -59.54 -2.53 24.53
CA THR A 468 -59.45 -1.46 25.53
C THR A 468 -59.81 -1.97 26.93
N ARG A 469 -60.81 -2.85 27.03
CA ARG A 469 -61.16 -3.52 28.28
C ARG A 469 -60.01 -4.40 28.80
N GLN A 470 -59.36 -5.15 27.92
CA GLN A 470 -58.24 -6.03 28.29
C GLN A 470 -57.01 -5.23 28.74
N GLN A 471 -56.72 -4.09 28.10
CA GLN A 471 -55.65 -3.18 28.52
C GLN A 471 -55.94 -2.54 29.88
N LEU A 472 -57.17 -2.07 30.12
CA LEU A 472 -57.56 -1.51 31.43
C LEU A 472 -57.43 -2.55 32.56
N ILE A 473 -57.82 -3.80 32.31
CA ILE A 473 -57.66 -4.91 33.27
C ILE A 473 -56.17 -5.17 33.56
N SER A 474 -55.32 -5.18 32.54
CA SER A 474 -53.87 -5.41 32.71
C SER A 474 -53.21 -4.31 33.53
N ILE A 475 -53.56 -3.04 33.28
CA ILE A 475 -53.07 -1.90 34.04
C ILE A 475 -53.56 -1.97 35.50
N LEU A 476 -54.82 -2.36 35.72
CA LEU A 476 -55.37 -2.52 37.07
C LEU A 476 -54.62 -3.61 37.86
N GLN A 477 -54.31 -4.74 37.22
CA GLN A 477 -53.56 -5.84 37.84
C GLN A 477 -52.14 -5.40 38.25
N GLN A 478 -51.44 -4.67 37.39
CA GLN A 478 -50.11 -4.15 37.70
C GLN A 478 -50.14 -3.16 38.87
N LEU A 479 -51.12 -2.25 38.89
CA LEU A 479 -51.25 -1.27 39.97
C LEU A 479 -51.63 -1.92 41.31
N VAL A 480 -52.48 -2.95 41.31
CA VAL A 480 -52.79 -3.71 42.53
C VAL A 480 -51.56 -4.46 43.02
N GLN A 481 -50.79 -5.09 42.13
CA GLN A 481 -49.55 -5.79 42.50
C GLN A 481 -48.51 -4.83 43.10
N ILE A 482 -48.39 -3.62 42.55
CA ILE A 482 -47.54 -2.57 43.11
C ILE A 482 -48.09 -2.11 44.48
N LEU A 483 -49.41 -1.96 44.65
CA LEU A 483 -49.99 -1.56 45.93
C LEU A 483 -49.78 -2.64 47.01
N GLU A 484 -49.87 -3.93 46.67
CA GLU A 484 -49.59 -5.04 47.59
C GLU A 484 -48.13 -5.05 48.04
N VAL A 485 -47.19 -4.80 47.12
CA VAL A 485 -45.75 -4.68 47.45
C VAL A 485 -45.45 -3.45 48.30
N VAL A 486 -46.23 -2.38 48.16
CA VAL A 486 -46.03 -1.13 48.94
C VAL A 486 -46.78 -1.17 50.28
N ARG A 487 -47.81 -2.02 50.46
CA ARG A 487 -48.58 -2.19 51.71
C ARG A 487 -48.06 -3.32 52.62
N GLY A 488 -47.36 -4.31 52.08
CA GLY A 488 -46.63 -5.34 52.83
C GLY A 488 -45.20 -4.92 53.14
#